data_AF-A0A7G7MGS1-F1
#
_entry.id   AF-A0A7G7MGS1-F1
#
_cell.length_a   1.000
_cell.length_b   1.000
_cell.length_c   1.000
_cell.angle_alpha   90.00
_cell.angle_beta   90.00
_cell.angle_gamma   90.00
#
_symmetry.space_group_name_H-M   'P 1'
#
loop_
_entity.id
_entity.type
_entity.pdbx_description
1 polymer ?
#
loop_
_entity_poly.entity_id
_entity_poly.type
_entity_poly.pdbx_seq_one_letter_code
_entity_poly.pdbx_strand_id
1 'polypeptide(L)'
;MSIREPQLRQLADQAVRDIVELDEQVAAGEITDADARPLRRRYEGTAARALSALDARTPVPGQDELEPARPLRPHGWVLVYAIVGVVAVLVTLVLLPASVIDRPVGGFVTGNEIGTDVGRDSGAAPPLDPSTPVTDEQLEEVVAANPDVVGMRLALADRYVGQGDYAAAMRHYLDALRREPDNAAGLARLGWLLFQIDQPDDALASVQQALAIDPNLDEALWYRANIQLDGLDDPAGALTTLLVLKGRTLDPEIAAQVDELTAEAERRAAGTG
;
A
#
# COMPACT_ATOMS: atom_id res chain seq x y z
N MET A 1 -0.13 -27.44 -11.72
CA MET A 1 -0.10 -27.70 -13.17
C MET A 1 0.39 -26.43 -13.84
N SER A 2 1.63 -26.39 -14.34
CA SER A 2 2.24 -25.13 -14.82
C SER A 2 1.64 -24.73 -16.17
N ILE A 3 0.91 -23.62 -16.20
CA ILE A 3 0.35 -23.05 -17.44
C ILE A 3 1.53 -22.58 -18.31
N ARG A 4 1.49 -22.91 -19.61
CA ARG A 4 2.57 -22.57 -20.55
C ARG A 4 2.44 -21.12 -21.01
N GLU A 5 3.56 -20.44 -21.27
CA GLU A 5 3.63 -19.05 -21.77
C GLU A 5 2.62 -18.70 -22.89
N PRO A 6 2.46 -19.50 -23.96
CA PRO A 6 1.46 -19.20 -24.99
C PRO A 6 0.02 -19.23 -24.47
N GLN A 7 -0.27 -20.04 -23.44
CA GLN A 7 -1.59 -20.10 -22.82
C GLN A 7 -1.83 -18.87 -21.93
N LEU A 8 -0.80 -18.34 -21.27
CA LEU A 8 -0.88 -17.10 -20.49
C LEU A 8 -1.15 -15.89 -21.39
N ARG A 9 -0.43 -15.78 -22.52
CA ARG A 9 -0.71 -14.71 -23.51
C ARG A 9 -2.14 -14.80 -24.06
N GLN A 10 -2.56 -16.00 -24.44
CA GLN A 10 -3.92 -16.23 -24.92
C GLN A 10 -4.98 -15.84 -23.87
N LEU A 11 -4.71 -16.13 -22.58
CA LEU A 11 -5.61 -15.77 -21.49
C LEU A 11 -5.67 -14.25 -21.26
N ALA A 12 -4.53 -13.56 -21.29
CA ALA A 12 -4.48 -12.10 -21.20
C ALA A 12 -5.23 -11.44 -22.37
N ASP A 13 -4.97 -11.89 -23.61
CA ASP A 13 -5.64 -11.37 -24.80
C ASP A 13 -7.15 -11.60 -24.77
N GLN A 14 -7.59 -12.74 -24.23
CA GLN A 14 -9.01 -13.03 -24.07
C GLN A 14 -9.66 -12.10 -23.07
N ALA A 15 -9.06 -11.93 -21.89
CA ALA A 15 -9.59 -11.05 -20.86
C ALA A 15 -9.70 -9.59 -21.34
N VAL A 16 -8.73 -9.12 -22.14
CA VAL A 16 -8.79 -7.78 -22.75
C VAL A 16 -9.94 -7.68 -23.75
N ARG A 17 -10.18 -8.70 -24.59
CA ARG A 17 -11.33 -8.72 -25.49
C ARG A 17 -12.65 -8.69 -24.72
N ASP A 18 -12.75 -9.47 -23.65
CA ASP A 18 -13.96 -9.54 -22.83
C ASP A 18 -14.27 -8.19 -22.15
N ILE A 19 -13.26 -7.40 -21.78
CA ILE A 19 -13.43 -6.03 -21.26
C ILE A 19 -13.98 -5.10 -22.35
N VAL A 20 -13.42 -5.16 -23.56
CA VAL A 20 -13.87 -4.31 -24.68
C VAL A 20 -15.33 -4.65 -25.04
N GLU A 21 -15.67 -5.94 -25.11
CA GLU A 21 -17.05 -6.37 -25.38
C GLU A 21 -18.01 -5.93 -24.28
N LEU A 22 -17.60 -6.01 -23.01
CA LEU A 22 -18.39 -5.52 -21.88
C LEU A 22 -18.64 -4.01 -21.97
N ASP A 23 -17.64 -3.23 -22.39
CA ASP A 23 -17.79 -1.77 -22.58
C ASP A 23 -18.72 -1.43 -23.74
N GLU A 24 -18.70 -2.21 -24.82
CA GLU A 24 -19.65 -2.09 -25.91
C GLU A 24 -21.08 -2.38 -25.46
N GLN A 25 -21.29 -3.41 -24.62
CA GLN A 25 -22.61 -3.74 -24.06
C GLN A 25 -23.15 -2.64 -23.13
N VAL A 26 -22.28 -2.02 -22.32
CA VAL A 26 -22.63 -0.85 -21.50
C VAL A 26 -23.02 0.32 -22.40
N ALA A 27 -22.22 0.62 -23.43
CA ALA A 27 -22.48 1.71 -24.36
C ALA A 27 -23.78 1.49 -25.18
N ALA A 28 -24.11 0.25 -25.48
CA ALA A 28 -25.36 -0.15 -26.14
C ALA A 28 -26.57 -0.14 -25.18
N GLY A 29 -26.36 -0.01 -23.87
CA GLY A 29 -27.41 -0.06 -22.84
C GLY A 29 -27.97 -1.47 -22.62
N GLU A 30 -27.27 -2.51 -23.06
CA GLU A 30 -27.66 -3.91 -22.86
C GLU A 30 -27.46 -4.36 -21.40
N ILE A 31 -26.49 -3.75 -20.72
CA ILE A 31 -26.19 -3.95 -19.30
C ILE A 31 -25.96 -2.59 -18.63
N THR A 32 -26.26 -2.49 -17.34
CA THR A 32 -26.02 -1.25 -16.58
C THR A 32 -24.56 -1.17 -16.12
N ASP A 33 -24.05 0.05 -15.87
CA ASP A 33 -22.75 0.24 -15.22
C ASP A 33 -22.64 -0.48 -13.86
N ALA A 34 -23.74 -0.64 -13.15
CA ALA A 34 -23.76 -1.37 -11.88
C ALA A 34 -23.51 -2.87 -12.09
N ASP A 35 -24.10 -3.46 -13.12
CA ASP A 35 -24.00 -4.89 -13.43
C ASP A 35 -22.69 -5.23 -14.18
N ALA A 36 -22.15 -4.28 -14.94
CA ALA A 36 -20.87 -4.44 -15.64
C ALA A 36 -19.66 -4.38 -14.69
N ARG A 37 -19.73 -3.58 -13.61
CA ARG A 37 -18.64 -3.40 -12.65
C ARG A 37 -18.04 -4.70 -12.07
N PRO A 38 -18.81 -5.70 -11.61
CA PRO A 38 -18.24 -6.96 -11.13
C PRO A 38 -17.60 -7.80 -12.23
N LEU A 39 -18.18 -7.80 -13.44
CA LEU A 39 -17.62 -8.54 -14.59
C LEU A 39 -16.29 -7.94 -15.05
N ARG A 40 -16.22 -6.62 -15.12
CA ARG A 40 -15.00 -5.86 -15.42
C ARG A 40 -13.88 -6.21 -14.46
N ARG A 41 -14.14 -6.17 -13.14
CA ARG A 41 -13.15 -6.53 -12.11
C ARG A 41 -12.58 -7.94 -12.31
N ARG A 42 -13.44 -8.90 -12.65
CA ARG A 42 -13.04 -10.29 -12.89
C ARG A 42 -12.14 -10.42 -14.13
N TYR A 43 -12.45 -9.72 -15.21
CA TYR A 43 -11.63 -9.74 -16.42
C TYR A 43 -10.28 -9.04 -16.20
N GLU A 44 -10.28 -7.88 -15.53
CA GLU A 44 -9.06 -7.15 -15.17
C GLU A 44 -8.13 -7.99 -14.29
N GLY A 45 -8.67 -8.67 -13.28
CA GLY A 45 -7.90 -9.59 -12.43
C GLY A 45 -7.36 -10.81 -13.18
N THR A 46 -8.04 -11.27 -14.23
CA THR A 46 -7.55 -12.35 -15.10
C THR A 46 -6.41 -11.88 -16.00
N ALA A 47 -6.54 -10.69 -16.59
CA ALA A 47 -5.49 -10.07 -17.40
C ALA A 47 -4.23 -9.80 -16.57
N ALA A 48 -4.38 -9.22 -15.37
CA ALA A 48 -3.26 -8.88 -14.49
C ALA A 48 -2.44 -10.13 -14.09
N ARG A 49 -3.10 -11.21 -13.64
CA ARG A 49 -2.42 -12.46 -13.26
C ARG A 49 -1.68 -13.09 -14.45
N ALA A 50 -2.30 -13.09 -15.63
CA ALA A 50 -1.68 -13.62 -16.83
C ALA A 50 -0.43 -12.82 -17.24
N LEU A 51 -0.48 -11.49 -17.15
CA LEU A 51 0.64 -10.60 -17.47
C LEU A 51 1.77 -10.69 -16.44
N SER A 52 1.46 -10.69 -15.14
CA SER A 52 2.48 -10.86 -14.08
C SER A 52 3.20 -12.20 -14.19
N ALA A 53 2.48 -13.27 -14.56
CA ALA A 53 3.07 -14.58 -14.77
C ALA A 53 3.96 -14.66 -16.04
N LEU A 54 3.74 -13.78 -17.03
CA LEU A 54 4.61 -13.62 -18.19
C LEU A 54 5.87 -12.82 -17.84
N ASP A 55 5.73 -11.73 -17.06
CA ASP A 55 6.83 -10.86 -16.65
C ASP A 55 7.81 -11.58 -15.71
N ALA A 56 7.29 -12.39 -14.78
CA ALA A 56 8.11 -13.24 -13.91
C ALA A 56 8.93 -14.31 -14.67
N ARG A 57 8.68 -14.53 -15.97
CA ARG A 57 9.40 -15.49 -16.82
C ARG A 57 10.40 -14.84 -17.77
N THR A 58 10.39 -13.52 -17.91
CA THR A 58 11.44 -12.78 -18.62
C THR A 58 12.57 -12.47 -17.65
N PRO A 59 13.77 -13.07 -17.81
CA PRO A 59 14.91 -12.71 -16.97
C PRO A 59 15.27 -11.25 -17.23
N VAL A 60 15.35 -10.45 -16.17
CA VAL A 60 15.92 -9.10 -16.24
C VAL A 60 17.37 -9.24 -16.74
N PRO A 61 17.75 -8.72 -17.92
CA PRO A 61 19.13 -8.82 -18.38
C PRO A 61 19.99 -7.90 -17.50
N GLY A 62 20.86 -8.48 -16.67
CA GLY A 62 21.86 -7.70 -15.93
C GLY A 62 22.29 -8.19 -14.54
N GLN A 63 21.89 -9.38 -14.07
CA GLN A 63 22.30 -9.85 -12.73
C GLN A 63 23.40 -10.94 -12.70
N ASP A 64 23.85 -11.46 -13.84
CA ASP A 64 24.77 -12.60 -13.88
C ASP A 64 26.26 -12.28 -14.16
N GLU A 65 26.67 -11.01 -14.24
CA GLU A 65 28.09 -10.64 -14.35
C GLU A 65 28.58 -9.89 -13.11
N LEU A 66 28.69 -10.60 -11.98
CA LEU A 66 29.61 -10.23 -10.91
C LEU A 66 30.64 -11.35 -10.78
N GLU A 67 31.82 -11.12 -11.37
CA GLU A 67 32.99 -11.98 -11.18
C GLU A 67 33.23 -12.27 -9.69
N PRO A 68 33.67 -13.48 -9.31
CA PRO A 68 33.95 -13.78 -7.91
C PRO A 68 35.09 -12.89 -7.39
N ALA A 69 34.74 -11.99 -6.47
CA ALA A 69 35.67 -11.07 -5.84
C ALA A 69 36.83 -11.81 -5.15
N ARG A 70 38.07 -11.41 -5.47
CA ARG A 70 39.27 -11.85 -4.75
C ARG A 70 39.15 -11.53 -3.25
N PRO A 71 39.59 -12.41 -2.34
CA PRO A 71 39.49 -12.14 -0.91
C PRO A 71 40.37 -10.96 -0.50
N LEU A 72 39.74 -9.88 -0.06
CA LEU A 72 40.39 -8.70 0.52
C LEU A 72 40.80 -9.00 1.97
N ARG A 73 42.03 -8.59 2.35
CA ARG A 73 42.63 -8.78 3.68
C ARG A 73 41.91 -7.95 4.76
N PRO A 74 41.69 -8.47 5.99
CA PRO A 74 40.68 -7.93 6.90
C PRO A 74 41.21 -6.83 7.83
N HIS A 75 41.85 -5.78 7.31
CA HIS A 75 42.34 -4.65 8.15
C HIS A 75 41.98 -3.25 7.60
N GLY A 76 41.22 -3.14 6.50
CA GLY A 76 40.87 -1.85 5.89
C GLY A 76 39.63 -1.15 6.47
N TRP A 77 38.70 -1.89 7.09
CA TRP A 77 37.38 -1.36 7.44
C TRP A 77 37.40 -0.54 8.73
N VAL A 78 38.31 -0.85 9.66
CA VAL A 78 38.47 -0.10 10.92
C VAL A 78 38.85 1.35 10.66
N LEU A 79 39.64 1.62 9.60
CA LEU A 79 40.03 2.98 9.22
C LEU A 79 38.85 3.77 8.63
N VAL A 80 37.96 3.10 7.89
CA VAL A 80 36.76 3.72 7.29
C VAL A 80 35.77 4.12 8.38
N TYR A 81 35.51 3.26 9.36
CA TYR A 81 34.63 3.59 10.49
C TYR A 81 35.21 4.71 11.37
N ALA A 82 36.53 4.77 11.55
CA ALA A 82 37.18 5.87 12.26
C ALA A 82 36.97 7.22 11.55
N ILE A 83 37.04 7.26 10.22
CA ILE A 83 36.85 8.48 9.43
C ILE A 83 35.37 8.93 9.47
N VAL A 84 34.42 8.01 9.31
CA VAL A 84 32.97 8.33 9.40
C VAL A 84 32.60 8.86 10.79
N GLY A 85 33.15 8.27 11.86
CA GLY A 85 32.94 8.74 13.23
C GLY A 85 33.41 10.18 13.46
N VAL A 86 34.59 10.55 12.93
CA VAL A 86 35.14 11.91 13.07
C VAL A 86 34.29 12.93 12.30
N VAL A 87 33.80 12.60 11.09
CA VAL A 87 32.94 13.48 10.30
C VAL A 87 31.59 13.70 10.99
N ALA A 88 30.99 12.65 11.56
CA ALA A 88 29.72 12.75 12.28
C ALA A 88 29.82 13.66 13.52
N VAL A 89 30.93 13.58 14.27
CA VAL A 89 31.21 14.46 15.44
C VAL A 89 31.45 15.90 15.00
N LEU A 90 32.15 16.13 13.89
CA LEU A 90 32.39 17.48 13.35
C LEU A 90 31.09 18.14 12.88
N VAL A 91 30.21 17.39 12.23
CA VAL A 91 28.87 17.86 11.82
C VAL A 91 28.03 18.21 13.06
N THR A 92 28.02 17.37 14.09
CA THR A 92 27.29 17.68 15.34
C THR A 92 27.86 18.89 16.05
N LEU A 93 29.18 19.06 16.12
CA LEU A 93 29.78 20.17 16.88
C LEU A 93 29.68 21.52 16.16
N VAL A 94 29.66 21.53 14.82
CA VAL A 94 29.72 22.76 14.01
C VAL A 94 28.34 23.19 13.49
N LEU A 95 27.48 22.26 13.08
CA LEU A 95 26.19 22.62 12.46
C LEU A 95 25.04 22.77 13.46
N LEU A 96 25.01 21.99 14.56
CA LEU A 96 23.91 22.09 15.53
C LEU A 96 23.79 23.46 16.22
N PRO A 97 24.87 24.12 16.68
CA PRO A 97 24.73 25.41 17.36
C PRO A 97 24.25 26.53 16.43
N ALA A 98 24.38 26.39 15.10
CA ALA A 98 23.88 27.36 14.11
C ALA A 98 22.40 27.15 13.74
N SER A 99 21.82 26.00 14.10
CA SER A 99 20.40 25.66 13.85
C SER A 99 19.47 25.83 15.06
N VAL A 100 20.00 26.23 16.22
CA VAL A 100 19.19 26.51 17.41
C VAL A 100 18.67 27.95 17.32
N ILE A 101 17.46 28.09 16.78
CA ILE A 101 16.64 29.29 16.95
C ILE A 101 16.04 29.22 18.37
N ASP A 102 16.11 30.31 19.13
CA ASP A 102 15.45 30.41 20.44
C ASP A 102 13.95 30.14 20.28
N ARG A 103 13.46 29.08 20.96
CA ARG A 103 12.03 28.77 21.04
C ARG A 103 11.35 29.76 21.98
N PRO A 104 10.25 30.43 21.58
CA PRO A 104 9.43 31.16 22.53
C PRO A 104 8.70 30.18 23.47
N VAL A 105 8.56 30.59 24.72
CA VAL A 105 7.98 29.77 25.79
C VAL A 105 6.45 29.75 25.66
N GLY A 106 5.91 28.55 25.41
CA GLY A 106 4.48 28.26 25.46
C GLY A 106 3.78 28.24 24.10
N GLY A 107 3.42 27.03 23.62
CA GLY A 107 2.51 26.86 22.49
C GLY A 107 2.71 25.50 21.79
N PHE A 108 1.75 24.60 21.96
CA PHE A 108 1.71 23.29 21.29
C PHE A 108 1.20 23.46 19.85
N VAL A 109 1.78 22.71 18.89
CA VAL A 109 1.31 22.68 17.51
C VAL A 109 0.28 21.56 17.36
N THR A 110 -0.99 21.89 17.58
CA THR A 110 -2.09 21.19 16.94
C THR A 110 -2.33 21.88 15.61
N GLY A 111 -2.23 21.13 14.51
CA GLY A 111 -2.26 21.66 13.13
C GLY A 111 -3.61 22.20 12.69
N ASN A 112 -4.07 23.29 13.32
CA ASN A 112 -5.15 24.11 12.81
C ASN A 112 -5.15 25.50 13.47
N GLU A 113 -4.14 26.34 13.21
CA GLU A 113 -4.25 27.78 13.48
C GLU A 113 -3.69 28.60 12.32
N ILE A 114 -4.56 29.44 11.77
CA ILE A 114 -4.26 30.51 10.82
C ILE A 114 -3.46 31.56 11.59
N GLY A 115 -2.14 31.50 11.48
CA GLY A 115 -1.24 32.57 11.91
C GLY A 115 -1.11 33.62 10.83
N THR A 116 -1.92 34.68 10.91
CA THR A 116 -1.70 35.91 10.14
C THR A 116 -0.34 36.51 10.49
N ASP A 117 0.36 36.96 9.45
CA ASP A 117 1.49 37.90 9.43
C ASP A 117 2.89 37.30 9.21
N VAL A 118 3.17 36.97 7.94
CA VAL A 118 4.52 37.08 7.38
C VAL A 118 4.40 37.70 5.99
N GLY A 119 4.82 38.96 5.88
CA GLY A 119 5.00 39.66 4.61
C GLY A 119 6.06 38.97 3.74
N ARG A 120 5.61 38.02 2.93
CA ARG A 120 6.29 37.58 1.71
C ARG A 120 5.33 37.74 0.55
N ASP A 121 5.78 38.49 -0.45
CA ASP A 121 5.19 38.63 -1.78
C ASP A 121 5.39 37.33 -2.59
N SER A 122 5.09 36.18 -1.97
CA SER A 122 4.75 34.97 -2.69
C SER A 122 3.31 35.18 -3.09
N GLY A 123 2.97 35.17 -4.38
CA GLY A 123 1.58 35.21 -4.82
C GLY A 123 0.80 34.13 -4.07
N ALA A 124 0.15 34.52 -2.98
CA ALA A 124 -0.48 33.60 -2.08
C ALA A 124 -1.62 33.02 -2.89
N ALA A 125 -1.60 31.69 -3.07
CA ALA A 125 -2.77 30.99 -3.55
C ALA A 125 -3.95 31.52 -2.71
N PRO A 126 -5.06 31.94 -3.35
CA PRO A 126 -6.19 32.50 -2.63
C PRO A 126 -6.52 31.55 -1.48
N PRO A 127 -6.82 32.08 -0.28
CA PRO A 127 -7.10 31.26 0.89
C PRO A 127 -8.11 30.18 0.49
N LEU A 128 -7.68 28.93 0.58
CA LEU A 128 -8.51 27.79 0.21
C LEU A 128 -9.73 27.85 1.11
N ASP A 129 -10.90 27.99 0.50
CA ASP A 129 -12.15 27.95 1.22
C ASP A 129 -12.29 26.52 1.79
N PRO A 130 -12.33 26.33 3.12
CA PRO A 130 -12.46 25.00 3.72
C PRO A 130 -13.78 24.30 3.35
N SER A 131 -14.73 25.03 2.72
CA SER A 131 -15.96 24.46 2.17
C SER A 131 -15.86 24.06 0.69
N THR A 132 -14.76 24.38 0.01
CA THR A 132 -14.48 23.85 -1.34
C THR A 132 -13.91 22.44 -1.24
N PRO A 133 -14.58 21.40 -1.78
CA PRO A 133 -14.03 20.07 -1.78
C PRO A 133 -12.78 20.05 -2.65
N VAL A 134 -11.67 19.57 -2.10
CA VAL A 134 -10.44 19.32 -2.88
C VAL A 134 -10.75 18.23 -3.91
N THR A 135 -10.51 18.53 -5.19
CA THR A 135 -10.77 17.57 -6.27
C THR A 135 -9.65 16.54 -6.38
N ASP A 136 -9.94 15.43 -7.05
CA ASP A 136 -8.94 14.38 -7.26
C ASP A 136 -7.80 14.88 -8.15
N GLU A 137 -8.08 15.74 -9.14
CA GLU A 137 -7.04 16.37 -9.96
C GLU A 137 -6.10 17.24 -9.11
N GLN A 138 -6.63 18.02 -8.17
CA GLN A 138 -5.80 18.84 -7.29
C GLN A 138 -4.90 17.98 -6.39
N LEU A 139 -5.41 16.86 -5.89
CA LEU A 139 -4.60 15.92 -5.11
C LEU A 139 -3.55 15.22 -5.97
N GLU A 140 -3.88 14.82 -7.20
CA GLU A 140 -2.92 14.25 -8.16
C GLU A 140 -1.79 15.25 -8.46
N GLU A 141 -2.10 16.53 -8.67
CA GLU A 141 -1.10 17.58 -8.88
C GLU A 141 -0.17 17.71 -7.66
N VAL A 142 -0.71 17.70 -6.45
CA VAL A 142 0.07 17.77 -5.20
C VAL A 142 0.95 16.54 -5.04
N VAL A 143 0.43 15.33 -5.28
CA VAL A 143 1.20 14.07 -5.20
C VAL A 143 2.26 14.00 -6.30
N ALA A 144 1.97 14.52 -7.50
CA ALA A 144 2.93 14.59 -8.60
C ALA A 144 4.07 15.58 -8.31
N ALA A 145 3.76 16.71 -7.65
CA ALA A 145 4.76 17.70 -7.23
C ALA A 145 5.60 17.23 -6.03
N ASN A 146 5.10 16.26 -5.24
CA ASN A 146 5.76 15.73 -4.05
C ASN A 146 6.01 14.21 -4.17
N PRO A 147 6.79 13.76 -5.17
CA PRO A 147 6.92 12.35 -5.51
C PRO A 147 7.51 11.49 -4.38
N ASP A 148 8.33 12.09 -3.50
CA ASP A 148 9.07 11.40 -2.45
C ASP A 148 8.29 11.30 -1.13
N VAL A 149 7.12 11.94 -1.04
CA VAL A 149 6.24 11.83 0.14
C VAL A 149 5.28 10.66 -0.07
N VAL A 150 5.77 9.44 0.17
CA VAL A 150 5.01 8.20 -0.06
C VAL A 150 3.67 8.18 0.68
N GLY A 151 3.61 8.73 1.89
CA GLY A 151 2.36 8.83 2.65
C GLY A 151 1.24 9.61 1.94
N MET A 152 1.55 10.65 1.17
CA MET A 152 0.54 11.39 0.40
C MET A 152 -0.04 10.53 -0.73
N ARG A 153 0.82 9.71 -1.36
CA ARG A 153 0.40 8.78 -2.41
C ARG A 153 -0.47 7.66 -1.85
N LEU A 154 -0.13 7.11 -0.69
CA LEU A 154 -0.95 6.11 0.00
C LEU A 154 -2.32 6.69 0.37
N ALA A 155 -2.38 7.90 0.92
CA ALA A 155 -3.64 8.57 1.25
C ALA A 155 -4.52 8.85 0.00
N LEU A 156 -3.89 9.19 -1.14
CA LEU A 156 -4.62 9.32 -2.40
C LEU A 156 -5.15 7.97 -2.89
N ALA A 157 -4.36 6.90 -2.75
CA ALA A 157 -4.82 5.54 -3.06
C ALA A 157 -6.03 5.15 -2.18
N ASP A 158 -5.98 5.40 -0.87
CA ASP A 158 -7.08 5.14 0.06
C ASP A 158 -8.36 5.88 -0.33
N ARG A 159 -8.22 7.13 -0.77
CA ARG A 159 -9.35 7.92 -1.25
C ARG A 159 -9.99 7.28 -2.49
N TYR A 160 -9.18 6.84 -3.45
CA TYR A 160 -9.69 6.13 -4.62
C TYR A 160 -10.34 4.79 -4.26
N VAL A 161 -9.82 4.06 -3.24
CA VAL A 161 -10.51 2.88 -2.68
C VAL A 161 -11.89 3.26 -2.16
N GLY A 162 -12.01 4.35 -1.38
CA GLY A 162 -13.29 4.83 -0.85
C GLY A 162 -14.29 5.26 -1.93
N GLN A 163 -13.80 5.70 -3.09
CA GLN A 163 -14.62 6.03 -4.26
C GLN A 163 -14.98 4.80 -5.11
N GLY A 164 -14.32 3.66 -4.89
CA GLY A 164 -14.44 2.45 -5.70
C GLY A 164 -13.62 2.47 -6.99
N ASP A 165 -12.77 3.48 -7.20
CA ASP A 165 -11.81 3.50 -8.31
C ASP A 165 -10.57 2.67 -7.95
N TYR A 166 -10.76 1.36 -7.99
CA TYR A 166 -9.70 0.41 -7.64
C TYR A 166 -8.52 0.45 -8.62
N ALA A 167 -8.72 0.91 -9.87
CA ALA A 167 -7.65 1.03 -10.84
C ALA A 167 -6.70 2.18 -10.48
N ALA A 168 -7.24 3.35 -10.14
CA ALA A 168 -6.44 4.48 -9.66
C ALA A 168 -5.75 4.14 -8.33
N ALA A 169 -6.47 3.50 -7.39
CA ALA A 169 -5.89 3.04 -6.13
C ALA A 169 -4.71 2.09 -6.34
N MET A 170 -4.88 1.07 -7.20
CA MET A 170 -3.83 0.09 -7.53
C MET A 170 -2.58 0.79 -8.07
N ARG A 171 -2.75 1.71 -9.03
CA ARG A 171 -1.63 2.48 -9.59
C ARG A 171 -0.85 3.21 -8.48
N HIS A 172 -1.55 3.89 -7.58
CA HIS A 172 -0.90 4.65 -6.51
C HIS A 172 -0.24 3.77 -5.45
N TYR A 173 -0.84 2.62 -5.08
CA TYR A 173 -0.19 1.67 -4.17
C TYR A 173 1.07 1.06 -4.79
N LEU A 174 1.02 0.64 -6.05
CA LEU A 174 2.20 0.11 -6.74
C LEU A 174 3.29 1.17 -6.86
N ASP A 175 2.93 2.41 -7.18
CA ASP A 175 3.88 3.53 -7.24
C ASP A 175 4.52 3.85 -5.88
N ALA A 176 3.74 3.75 -4.80
CA ALA A 176 4.24 3.89 -3.43
C ALA A 176 5.26 2.78 -3.11
N LEU A 177 4.91 1.53 -3.40
CA LEU A 177 5.75 0.36 -3.12
C LEU A 177 6.97 0.25 -4.05
N ARG A 178 6.93 0.85 -5.25
CA ARG A 178 8.14 1.01 -6.08
C ARG A 178 9.19 1.93 -5.43
N ARG A 179 8.74 2.90 -4.63
CA ARG A 179 9.62 3.86 -3.94
C ARG A 179 10.08 3.35 -2.58
N GLU A 180 9.17 2.75 -1.83
CA GLU A 180 9.43 2.11 -0.54
C GLU A 180 8.91 0.66 -0.56
N PRO A 181 9.71 -0.30 -1.08
CA PRO A 181 9.30 -1.70 -1.19
C PRO A 181 9.01 -2.38 0.15
N ASP A 182 9.55 -1.84 1.24
CA ASP A 182 9.39 -2.31 2.62
C ASP A 182 8.41 -1.46 3.43
N ASN A 183 7.55 -0.67 2.78
CA ASN A 183 6.48 0.05 3.47
C ASN A 183 5.37 -0.93 3.90
N ALA A 184 5.40 -1.34 5.18
CA ALA A 184 4.44 -2.30 5.74
C ALA A 184 2.98 -1.84 5.60
N ALA A 185 2.70 -0.55 5.81
CA ALA A 185 1.36 0.00 5.65
C ALA A 185 0.88 -0.04 4.20
N GLY A 186 1.76 0.29 3.23
CA GLY A 186 1.46 0.19 1.80
C GLY A 186 1.18 -1.25 1.36
N LEU A 187 1.95 -2.23 1.85
CA LEU A 187 1.74 -3.65 1.58
C LEU A 187 0.42 -4.16 2.18
N ALA A 188 0.07 -3.72 3.39
CA ALA A 188 -1.19 -4.07 4.04
C ALA A 188 -2.38 -3.52 3.25
N ARG A 189 -2.34 -2.23 2.87
CA ARG A 189 -3.38 -1.55 2.09
C ARG A 189 -3.53 -2.11 0.68
N LEU A 190 -2.44 -2.46 0.02
CA LEU A 190 -2.48 -3.21 -1.25
C LEU A 190 -3.17 -4.57 -1.07
N GLY A 191 -2.84 -5.28 0.01
CA GLY A 191 -3.51 -6.54 0.35
C GLY A 191 -5.01 -6.37 0.53
N TRP A 192 -5.44 -5.32 1.24
CA TRP A 192 -6.86 -4.99 1.37
C TRP A 192 -7.53 -4.68 0.02
N LEU A 193 -6.87 -3.90 -0.84
CA LEU A 193 -7.38 -3.62 -2.19
C LEU A 193 -7.54 -4.91 -3.01
N LEU A 194 -6.55 -5.80 -2.98
CA LEU A 194 -6.58 -7.09 -3.67
C LEU A 194 -7.76 -7.95 -3.20
N PHE A 195 -8.06 -7.92 -1.91
CA PHE A 195 -9.24 -8.58 -1.35
C PHE A 195 -10.55 -7.97 -1.89
N GLN A 196 -10.66 -6.65 -1.95
CA GLN A 196 -11.84 -5.93 -2.49
C GLN A 196 -12.10 -6.19 -3.98
N ILE A 197 -11.09 -6.63 -4.72
CA ILE A 197 -11.18 -7.01 -6.14
C ILE A 197 -11.16 -8.53 -6.36
N ASP A 198 -11.54 -9.31 -5.33
CA ASP A 198 -11.73 -10.77 -5.39
C ASP A 198 -10.44 -11.55 -5.70
N GLN A 199 -9.31 -11.10 -5.14
CA GLN A 199 -7.99 -11.76 -5.22
C GLN A 199 -7.45 -12.11 -3.82
N PRO A 200 -8.13 -13.02 -3.08
CA PRO A 200 -7.81 -13.29 -1.68
C PRO A 200 -6.45 -13.97 -1.45
N ASP A 201 -5.95 -14.78 -2.39
CA ASP A 201 -4.63 -15.39 -2.30
C ASP A 201 -3.50 -14.35 -2.35
N ASP A 202 -3.56 -13.45 -3.35
CA ASP A 202 -2.59 -12.37 -3.52
C ASP A 202 -2.71 -11.34 -2.37
N ALA A 203 -3.94 -11.08 -1.91
CA ALA A 203 -4.21 -10.26 -0.74
C ALA A 203 -3.50 -10.81 0.51
N LEU A 204 -3.66 -12.12 0.79
CA LEU A 204 -3.02 -12.75 1.94
C LEU A 204 -1.49 -12.67 1.84
N ALA A 205 -0.91 -12.90 0.65
CA ALA A 205 0.52 -12.81 0.43
C ALA A 205 1.06 -11.39 0.71
N SER A 206 0.34 -10.35 0.25
CA SER A 206 0.72 -8.95 0.49
C SER A 206 0.67 -8.59 1.99
N VAL A 207 -0.39 -8.99 2.69
CA VAL A 207 -0.52 -8.73 4.13
C VAL A 207 0.50 -9.54 4.96
N GLN A 208 0.87 -10.75 4.52
CA GLN A 208 1.95 -11.52 5.15
C GLN A 208 3.30 -10.82 5.02
N GLN A 209 3.60 -10.20 3.87
CA GLN A 209 4.81 -9.39 3.72
C GLN A 209 4.78 -8.17 4.63
N ALA A 210 3.65 -7.48 4.74
CA ALA A 210 3.49 -6.37 5.69
C ALA A 210 3.81 -6.79 7.13
N LEU A 211 3.24 -7.92 7.58
CA LEU A 211 3.45 -8.45 8.93
C LEU A 211 4.85 -9.05 9.16
N ALA A 212 5.57 -9.41 8.10
CA ALA A 212 6.97 -9.81 8.20
C ALA A 212 7.89 -8.60 8.48
N ILE A 213 7.51 -7.41 7.98
CA ILE A 213 8.24 -6.16 8.21
C ILE A 213 7.83 -5.54 9.55
N ASP A 214 6.52 -5.42 9.80
CA ASP A 214 5.97 -4.96 11.07
C ASP A 214 4.95 -5.97 11.63
N PRO A 215 5.40 -6.87 12.52
CA PRO A 215 4.52 -7.82 13.19
C PRO A 215 3.46 -7.17 14.08
N ASN A 216 3.62 -5.89 14.43
CA ASN A 216 2.76 -5.15 15.33
C ASN A 216 1.78 -4.22 14.61
N LEU A 217 1.69 -4.30 13.28
CA LEU A 217 0.72 -3.52 12.51
C LEU A 217 -0.69 -4.09 12.68
N ASP A 218 -1.48 -3.47 13.57
CA ASP A 218 -2.86 -3.89 13.89
C ASP A 218 -3.75 -3.94 12.65
N GLU A 219 -3.64 -2.95 11.76
CA GLU A 219 -4.37 -2.88 10.49
C GLU A 219 -4.09 -4.10 9.60
N ALA A 220 -2.85 -4.56 9.54
CA ALA A 220 -2.48 -5.75 8.76
C ALA A 220 -3.02 -7.04 9.38
N LEU A 221 -3.03 -7.17 10.72
CA LEU A 221 -3.68 -8.31 11.37
C LEU A 221 -5.19 -8.32 11.12
N TRP A 222 -5.82 -7.15 11.18
CA TRP A 222 -7.24 -7.00 10.88
C TRP A 222 -7.55 -7.44 9.45
N TYR A 223 -6.79 -6.95 8.46
CA TYR A 223 -6.96 -7.37 7.06
C TYR A 223 -6.71 -8.86 6.88
N ARG A 224 -5.67 -9.42 7.50
CA ARG A 224 -5.37 -10.85 7.40
C ARG A 224 -6.54 -11.70 7.90
N ALA A 225 -7.12 -11.35 9.04
CA ALA A 225 -8.25 -12.08 9.61
C ALA A 225 -9.47 -12.07 8.68
N ASN A 226 -9.82 -10.91 8.11
CA ASN A 226 -10.92 -10.79 7.15
C ASN A 226 -10.67 -11.59 5.86
N ILE A 227 -9.46 -11.48 5.30
CA ILE A 227 -9.06 -12.23 4.10
C ILE A 227 -9.15 -13.75 4.33
N GLN A 228 -8.66 -14.22 5.48
CA GLN A 228 -8.73 -15.63 5.84
C GLN A 228 -10.18 -16.10 5.99
N LEU A 229 -11.01 -15.35 6.71
CA LEU A 229 -12.37 -15.77 7.03
C LEU A 229 -13.31 -15.72 5.82
N ASP A 230 -13.30 -14.61 5.07
CA ASP A 230 -14.27 -14.37 4.01
C ASP A 230 -13.70 -14.60 2.61
N GLY A 231 -12.40 -14.40 2.42
CA GLY A 231 -11.74 -14.61 1.12
C GLY A 231 -11.33 -16.05 0.88
N LEU A 232 -10.83 -16.73 1.92
CA LEU A 232 -10.23 -18.07 1.80
C LEU A 232 -11.03 -19.17 2.50
N ASP A 233 -12.13 -18.81 3.18
CA ASP A 233 -12.92 -19.73 4.01
C ASP A 233 -12.04 -20.55 4.98
N ASP A 234 -11.04 -19.87 5.57
CA ASP A 234 -10.11 -20.38 6.58
C ASP A 234 -10.44 -19.79 7.97
N PRO A 235 -11.53 -20.26 8.62
CA PRO A 235 -11.93 -19.75 9.93
C PRO A 235 -10.91 -20.08 11.03
N ALA A 236 -10.14 -21.15 10.88
CA ALA A 236 -9.11 -21.54 11.86
C ALA A 236 -7.90 -20.58 11.82
N GLY A 237 -7.44 -20.23 10.63
CA GLY A 237 -6.40 -19.22 10.44
C GLY A 237 -6.86 -17.84 10.89
N ALA A 238 -8.09 -17.45 10.56
CA ALA A 238 -8.69 -16.20 11.01
C ALA A 238 -8.74 -16.10 12.53
N LEU A 239 -9.21 -17.16 13.21
CA LEU A 239 -9.28 -17.20 14.68
C LEU A 239 -7.90 -17.03 15.32
N THR A 240 -6.88 -17.68 14.78
CA THR A 240 -5.50 -17.53 15.26
C THR A 240 -5.03 -16.07 15.17
N THR A 241 -5.32 -15.41 14.05
CA THR A 241 -4.99 -13.99 13.83
C THR A 241 -5.75 -13.08 14.79
N LEU A 242 -7.05 -13.31 14.98
CA LEU A 242 -7.92 -12.49 15.83
C LEU A 242 -7.55 -12.58 17.30
N LEU A 243 -7.11 -13.75 17.77
CA LEU A 243 -6.63 -13.92 19.14
C LEU A 243 -5.36 -13.09 19.41
N VAL A 244 -4.49 -12.92 18.41
CA VAL A 244 -3.33 -12.01 18.52
C VAL A 244 -3.81 -10.57 18.66
N LEU A 245 -4.77 -10.15 17.83
CA LEU A 245 -5.29 -8.78 17.83
C LEU A 245 -6.03 -8.44 19.14
N LYS A 246 -6.82 -9.38 19.67
CA LYS A 246 -7.53 -9.25 20.95
C LYS A 246 -6.61 -9.14 22.16
N GLY A 247 -5.38 -9.61 22.04
CA GLY A 247 -4.33 -9.43 23.06
C GLY A 247 -3.73 -8.01 23.10
N ARG A 248 -4.13 -7.12 22.18
CA ARG A 248 -3.58 -5.76 22.04
C ARG A 248 -4.51 -4.70 22.62
N THR A 249 -3.97 -3.51 22.84
CA THR A 249 -4.76 -2.34 23.24
C THR A 249 -5.36 -1.71 22.00
N LEU A 250 -6.64 -1.97 21.77
CA LEU A 250 -7.40 -1.46 20.61
C LEU A 250 -8.37 -0.37 21.06
N ASP A 251 -8.76 0.50 20.12
CA ASP A 251 -9.90 1.37 20.32
C ASP A 251 -11.17 0.55 20.59
N PRO A 252 -12.09 1.00 21.48
CA PRO A 252 -13.27 0.22 21.87
C PRO A 252 -14.15 -0.23 20.70
N GLU A 253 -14.25 0.60 19.65
CA GLU A 253 -14.99 0.26 18.44
C GLU A 253 -14.32 -0.88 17.67
N ILE A 254 -13.01 -0.80 17.48
CA ILE A 254 -12.23 -1.85 16.80
C ILE A 254 -12.27 -3.14 17.62
N ALA A 255 -12.15 -3.05 18.95
CA ALA A 255 -12.25 -4.21 19.84
C ALA A 255 -13.60 -4.93 19.71
N ALA A 256 -14.70 -4.18 19.60
CA ALA A 256 -16.03 -4.77 19.40
C ALA A 256 -16.15 -5.49 18.05
N GLN A 257 -15.59 -4.92 16.98
CA GLN A 257 -15.55 -5.56 15.66
C GLN A 257 -14.69 -6.83 15.69
N VAL A 258 -13.55 -6.81 16.40
CA VAL A 258 -12.70 -8.00 16.62
C VAL A 258 -13.44 -9.09 17.37
N ASP A 259 -14.20 -8.74 18.40
CA ASP A 259 -15.01 -9.70 19.17
C ASP A 259 -16.10 -10.34 18.31
N GLU A 260 -16.80 -9.56 17.49
CA GLU A 260 -17.81 -10.07 16.55
C GLU A 260 -17.19 -11.02 15.52
N LEU A 261 -16.08 -10.60 14.89
CA LEU A 261 -15.39 -11.41 13.88
C LEU A 261 -14.83 -12.70 14.48
N THR A 262 -14.37 -12.66 15.74
CA THR A 262 -13.91 -13.84 16.50
C THR A 262 -15.05 -14.83 16.71
N ALA A 263 -16.21 -14.36 17.16
CA ALA A 263 -17.38 -15.21 17.37
C ALA A 263 -17.88 -15.83 16.05
N GLU A 264 -17.79 -15.10 14.94
CA GLU A 264 -18.09 -15.65 13.62
C GLU A 264 -17.11 -16.74 13.20
N ALA A 265 -15.81 -16.50 13.34
CA ALA A 265 -14.78 -17.49 13.04
C ALA A 265 -14.96 -18.78 13.87
N GLU A 266 -15.28 -18.67 15.16
CA GLU A 266 -15.58 -19.81 16.04
C GLU A 266 -16.79 -20.62 15.54
N ARG A 267 -17.88 -19.94 15.14
CA ARG A 267 -19.07 -20.61 14.60
C ARG A 267 -18.77 -21.36 13.30
N ARG A 268 -18.05 -20.72 12.36
CA ARG A 268 -17.68 -21.36 11.08
C ARG A 268 -16.72 -22.55 11.28
N ALA A 269 -15.77 -22.42 12.22
CA ALA A 269 -14.87 -23.52 12.58
C ALA A 269 -15.61 -24.70 13.25
N ALA A 270 -16.66 -24.44 14.03
CA ALA A 270 -17.46 -25.50 14.66
C ALA A 270 -18.41 -26.23 13.68
N GLY A 271 -18.84 -25.55 12.61
CA GLY A 271 -19.74 -26.10 11.60
C GLY A 271 -19.07 -26.93 10.50
N THR A 272 -17.73 -26.93 10.44
CA THR A 272 -16.92 -27.65 9.44
C THR A 272 -16.41 -29.02 9.91
N GLY A 273 -16.84 -29.46 11.10
CA GLY A 273 -16.45 -30.74 11.74
C GLY A 273 -17.45 -31.87 11.62
#